data_AF-A0A089I352-F1
#
_entry.id   AF-A0A089I352-F1
#
_cell.length_a   1.000
_cell.length_b   1.000
_cell.length_c   1.000
_cell.angle_alpha   90.00
_cell.angle_beta   90.00
_cell.angle_gamma   90.00
#
_symmetry.space_group_name_H-M   'P 1'
#
loop_
_entity.id
_entity.type
_entity.pdbx_description
1 polymer ?
#
loop_
_entity_poly.entity_id
_entity_poly.type
_entity_poly.pdbx_seq_one_letter_code
_entity_poly.pdbx_strand_id
1 'polypeptide(L)'
;MERTALVAEAVATGKTAPYNLRVIRKQPDKMLPGKVKNAEVYLNTMIRIAKAEMKNDRRSGQSQLRFRLKSLIVSILTLDRAERKGGQAV
;
A
#
# COMPACT_ATOMS: atom_id res chain seq x y z
N MET A 1 22.97 -0.13 -3.50
CA MET A 1 21.82 -0.81 -2.87
C MET A 1 20.58 -0.39 -3.64
N GLU A 2 19.79 -1.33 -4.14
CA GLU A 2 18.62 -1.02 -4.99
C GLU A 2 17.50 -0.37 -4.18
N ARG A 3 16.75 0.56 -4.80
CA ARG A 3 15.63 1.28 -4.15
C ARG A 3 14.60 0.32 -3.56
N THR A 4 14.36 -0.80 -4.23
CA THR A 4 13.41 -1.84 -3.80
C THR A 4 13.83 -2.52 -2.50
N ALA A 5 15.13 -2.79 -2.33
CA ALA A 5 15.66 -3.37 -1.11
C ALA A 5 15.52 -2.39 0.08
N LEU A 6 15.81 -1.11 -0.14
CA LEU A 6 15.65 -0.06 0.86
C LEU A 6 14.19 0.09 1.31
N VAL A 7 13.24 0.02 0.37
CA VAL A 7 11.81 0.08 0.67
C VAL A 7 11.36 -1.16 1.45
N ALA A 8 11.80 -2.35 1.06
CA ALA A 8 11.47 -3.59 1.76
C ALA A 8 11.94 -3.58 3.21
N GLU A 9 13.18 -3.12 3.44
CA GLU A 9 13.75 -2.95 4.77
C GLU A 9 12.98 -1.91 5.60
N ALA A 10 12.65 -0.75 5.00
CA ALA A 10 11.87 0.29 5.68
C ALA A 10 10.47 -0.20 6.07
N VAL A 11 9.83 -1.01 5.23
CA VAL A 11 8.52 -1.63 5.52
C VAL A 11 8.63 -2.65 6.64
N ALA A 12 9.63 -3.54 6.61
CA ALA A 12 9.87 -4.52 7.67
C ALA A 12 10.13 -3.82 9.02
N THR A 13 11.00 -2.81 9.01
CA THR A 13 11.32 -2.00 10.20
C THR A 13 10.10 -1.22 10.69
N GLY A 14 9.30 -0.64 9.79
CA GLY A 14 8.09 0.10 10.14
C GLY A 14 7.01 -0.76 10.81
N LYS A 15 6.94 -2.07 10.49
CA LYS A 15 6.02 -3.02 11.14
C LYS A 15 6.41 -3.31 12.59
N THR A 16 7.69 -3.42 12.89
CA THR A 16 8.21 -3.73 14.25
C THR A 16 8.45 -2.47 15.08
N ALA A 17 8.59 -1.31 14.44
CA ALA A 17 8.85 -0.02 15.09
C ALA A 17 7.90 0.37 16.24
N PRO A 18 6.58 0.11 16.22
CA PRO A 18 5.70 0.43 17.34
C PRO A 18 6.04 -0.34 18.63
N TYR A 19 6.46 -1.60 18.49
CA TYR A 19 6.92 -2.40 19.62
C TYR A 19 8.26 -1.86 20.15
N ASN A 20 9.21 -1.59 19.25
CA ASN A 20 10.52 -1.06 19.62
C ASN A 20 10.42 0.31 20.31
N LEU A 21 9.57 1.20 19.82
CA LEU A 21 9.29 2.49 20.48
C LEU A 21 8.75 2.30 21.90
N ARG A 22 7.87 1.31 22.11
CA ARG A 22 7.34 1.00 23.43
C ARG A 22 8.44 0.51 24.38
N VAL A 23 9.35 -0.34 23.89
CA VAL A 23 10.48 -0.84 24.67
C VAL A 23 11.44 0.29 25.03
N ILE A 24 11.82 1.13 24.06
CA ILE A 24 12.72 2.28 24.27
C ILE A 24 12.14 3.25 25.30
N ARG A 25 10.84 3.53 25.24
CA ARG A 25 10.17 4.42 26.20
C ARG A 25 10.06 3.84 27.60
N LYS A 26 9.91 2.52 27.72
CA LYS A 26 9.84 1.83 29.02
C LYS A 26 11.21 1.61 29.65
N GLN A 27 12.24 1.40 28.84
CA GLN A 27 13.58 1.02 29.26
C GLN A 27 14.63 1.80 28.46
N PRO A 28 14.69 3.14 28.63
CA PRO A 28 15.64 3.97 27.90
C PRO A 28 17.11 3.63 28.26
N ASP A 29 17.35 3.10 29.46
CA ASP A 29 18.69 2.75 29.95
C ASP A 29 19.32 1.56 29.22
N LYS A 30 18.51 0.74 28.55
CA LYS A 30 19.01 -0.37 27.71
C LYS A 30 19.53 0.10 26.35
N MET A 31 19.32 1.37 26.02
CA MET A 31 19.83 1.96 24.79
C MET A 31 21.17 2.64 25.02
N LEU A 32 21.93 2.77 23.93
CA LEU A 32 23.16 3.54 23.94
C LEU A 32 22.90 4.98 24.41
N PRO A 33 23.71 5.53 25.34
CA PRO A 33 23.55 6.89 25.83
C PRO A 33 23.51 7.89 24.68
N GLY A 34 22.56 8.83 24.75
CA GLY A 34 22.37 9.86 23.72
C GLY A 34 21.75 9.38 22.39
N LYS A 35 21.45 8.08 22.22
CA LYS A 35 20.84 7.55 20.99
C LYS A 35 19.32 7.42 21.05
N VAL A 36 18.71 7.60 22.22
CA VAL A 36 17.24 7.49 22.45
C VAL A 36 16.45 8.34 21.46
N LYS A 37 16.73 9.64 21.41
CA LYS A 37 16.03 10.58 20.52
C LYS A 37 16.19 10.20 19.05
N ASN A 38 17.39 9.81 18.62
CA ASN A 38 17.66 9.43 17.24
C ASN A 38 16.94 8.14 16.84
N ALA A 39 16.90 7.15 17.73
CA ALA A 39 16.17 5.91 17.51
C ALA A 39 14.66 6.16 17.41
N GLU A 40 14.10 7.01 18.28
CA GLU A 40 12.69 7.37 18.18
C GLU A 40 12.35 8.07 16.85
N VAL A 41 13.19 9.02 16.42
CA VAL A 41 13.02 9.72 15.14
C VAL A 41 13.10 8.74 13.97
N TYR A 42 14.09 7.84 13.99
CA TYR A 42 14.27 6.81 12.96
C TYR A 42 13.04 5.89 12.87
N LEU A 43 12.61 5.31 13.99
CA LEU A 43 11.48 4.39 14.04
C LEU A 43 10.17 5.06 13.60
N ASN A 44 9.93 6.31 14.00
CA ASN A 44 8.78 7.07 13.52
C ASN A 44 8.83 7.33 12.01
N THR A 45 10.01 7.59 11.46
CA THR A 45 10.21 7.76 10.01
C THR A 45 9.91 6.47 9.26
N MET A 46 10.37 5.32 9.75
CA MET A 46 10.09 4.01 9.15
C MET A 46 8.60 3.67 9.17
N ILE A 47 7.88 4.01 10.24
CA ILE A 47 6.41 3.87 10.30
C ILE A 47 5.74 4.70 9.19
N ARG A 48 6.20 5.94 8.96
CA ARG A 48 5.64 6.82 7.92
C ARG A 48 5.88 6.27 6.52
N ILE A 49 7.11 5.81 6.25
CA ILE A 49 7.46 5.21 4.96
C ILE A 49 6.63 3.95 4.72
N ALA A 50 6.56 3.04 5.70
CA ALA A 50 5.76 1.82 5.57
C ALA A 50 4.28 2.12 5.26
N LYS A 51 3.68 3.13 5.91
CA LYS A 51 2.31 3.57 5.62
C LYS A 51 2.17 4.15 4.21
N ALA A 52 3.13 4.96 3.78
CA ALA A 52 3.11 5.57 2.44
C ALA A 52 3.27 4.51 1.34
N GLU A 53 4.16 3.55 1.53
CA GLU A 53 4.41 2.46 0.59
C GLU A 53 3.23 1.48 0.55
N MET A 54 2.61 1.11 1.68
CA MET A 54 1.36 0.34 1.69
C MET A 54 0.19 1.08 1.00
N LYS A 55 0.16 2.42 1.06
CA LYS A 55 -0.85 3.24 0.36
C LYS A 55 -0.58 3.31 -1.15
N ASN A 56 0.69 3.35 -1.56
CA ASN A 56 1.09 3.30 -2.97
C ASN A 56 0.84 1.92 -3.58
N ASP A 57 1.15 0.84 -2.85
CA ASP A 57 0.88 -0.54 -3.26
C ASP A 57 -0.63 -0.77 -3.47
N ARG A 58 -1.47 -0.19 -2.59
CA ARG A 58 -2.93 -0.14 -2.79
C ARG A 58 -3.37 0.59 -4.06
N ARG A 59 -2.56 1.48 -4.63
CA ARG A 59 -2.92 2.27 -5.84
C ARG A 59 -2.53 1.57 -7.14
N SER A 60 -1.51 0.72 -7.16
CA SER A 60 -1.17 -0.10 -8.33
C SER A 60 -2.12 -1.28 -8.46
N GLY A 61 -3.29 -1.05 -9.06
CA GLY A 61 -4.21 -2.12 -9.51
C GLY A 61 -5.62 -2.08 -8.93
N GLN A 62 -5.88 -1.42 -7.79
CA GLN A 62 -7.26 -1.34 -7.26
C GLN A 62 -8.22 -0.55 -8.16
N SER A 63 -7.71 0.40 -8.95
CA SER A 63 -8.52 1.10 -9.96
C SER A 63 -8.96 0.18 -11.11
N GLN A 64 -8.29 -0.96 -11.33
CA GLN A 64 -8.60 -1.81 -12.47
C GLN A 64 -9.89 -2.60 -12.27
N LEU A 65 -10.22 -3.06 -11.05
CA LEU A 65 -11.42 -3.89 -10.87
C LEU A 65 -12.71 -3.10 -11.18
N ARG A 66 -12.85 -1.89 -10.63
CA ARG A 66 -14.01 -1.02 -10.91
C ARG A 66 -14.10 -0.63 -12.38
N PHE A 67 -12.96 -0.35 -13.02
CA PHE A 67 -12.91 0.01 -14.44
C PHE A 67 -13.21 -1.20 -15.35
N ARG A 68 -12.67 -2.38 -15.03
CA ARG A 68 -12.94 -3.65 -15.72
C ARG A 68 -14.40 -4.06 -15.58
N LEU A 69 -15.00 -3.92 -14.39
CA LEU A 69 -16.43 -4.17 -14.17
C LEU A 69 -17.31 -3.22 -15.00
N LYS A 70 -17.01 -1.92 -15.00
CA LYS A 70 -17.73 -0.95 -15.83
C LYS A 70 -17.60 -1.27 -17.32
N SER A 71 -16.39 -1.57 -17.79
CA SER A 71 -16.14 -1.96 -19.18
C SER A 71 -16.91 -3.23 -19.54
N LEU A 72 -16.94 -4.23 -18.66
CA LEU A 72 -17.66 -5.48 -18.87
C LEU A 72 -19.17 -5.27 -18.96
N ILE A 73 -19.75 -4.47 -18.05
CA ILE A 73 -21.18 -4.13 -18.08
C ILE A 73 -21.54 -3.40 -19.38
N VAL A 74 -20.72 -2.42 -19.80
CA VAL A 74 -20.92 -1.72 -21.06
C VAL A 74 -20.91 -2.70 -22.23
N SER A 75 -19.92 -3.59 -22.31
CA SER A 75 -19.83 -4.59 -23.38
C SER A 75 -21.07 -5.50 -23.44
N ILE A 76 -21.55 -6.00 -22.29
CA ILE A 76 -22.74 -6.86 -22.22
C ILE A 76 -23.99 -6.10 -22.68
N LEU A 77 -24.19 -4.88 -22.19
CA LEU A 77 -25.35 -4.06 -22.56
C LEU A 77 -25.30 -3.61 -24.04
N THR A 78 -24.12 -3.36 -24.58
CA THR A 78 -23.96 -3.03 -26.01
C THR A 78 -24.17 -4.24 -26.92
N LEU A 79 -23.79 -5.45 -26.48
CA LEU A 79 -24.08 -6.70 -27.19
C LEU A 79 -25.60 -6.95 -27.25
N ASP A 80 -26.29 -6.85 -26.12
CA ASP A 80 -27.75 -7.00 -26.04
C ASP A 80 -28.49 -5.94 -26.91
N ARG A 81 -27.96 -4.71 -26.99
CA ARG A 81 -28.53 -3.68 -27.86
C ARG A 81 -28.31 -3.95 -29.35
N ALA A 82 -27.18 -4.55 -29.73
CA ALA A 82 -26.88 -4.90 -31.12
C ALA A 82 -27.76 -6.06 -31.60
N GLU A 83 -27.98 -7.08 -30.75
CA GLU A 83 -28.86 -8.20 -31.07
C GLU A 83 -30.33 -7.76 -31.25
N ARG A 84 -30.81 -6.79 -30.46
CA ARG A 84 -32.18 -6.25 -30.61
C ARG A 84 -32.40 -5.37 -31.85
N LYS A 85 -31.35 -4.89 -32.51
CA LYS A 85 -31.45 -4.14 -33.79
C LYS A 85 -31.14 -5.00 -35.03
N GLY A 86 -30.72 -6.26 -34.84
CA GLY A 86 -30.41 -7.21 -35.92
C GLY A 86 -31.49 -8.25 -36.21
N GLY A 87 -32.57 -8.30 -35.43
CA GLY A 87 -33.71 -9.19 -35.65
C GLY A 87 -34.69 -8.72 -36.72
N GLN A 88 -34.20 -8.20 -37.85
CA GLN A 88 -34.99 -8.07 -39.09
C GLN A 88 -34.04 -7.95 -40.29
N ALA A 89 -33.55 -9.10 -40.76
CA ALA A 89 -33.12 -9.34 -42.13
C ALA A 89 -33.01 -10.85 -42.36
N VAL A 90 -34.16 -11.52 -42.49
CA VAL A 90 -34.64 -12.36 -43.61
C VAL A 90 -36.08 -12.74 -43.27
#